data_AF-A0A2V6MCT5-F1
#
_entry.id   AF-A0A2V6MCT5-F1
#
_cell.length_a   1.000
_cell.length_b   1.000
_cell.length_c   1.000
_cell.angle_alpha   90.00
_cell.angle_beta   90.00
_cell.angle_gamma   90.00
#
_symmetry.space_group_name_H-M   'P 1'
#
loop_
_entity.id
_entity.type
_entity.pdbx_description
1 polymer ?
#
loop_
_entity_poly.entity_id
_entity_poly.type
_entity_poly.pdbx_seq_one_letter_code
_entity_poly.pdbx_strand_id
1 'polypeptide(L)'
;FRDYVVHFTNASCILREDFRDTEEGATGFFSGWNEQQRTYDKESWLYQGDGLSFPERDPTLQHPRCVFQMLRRHFSRYTPEMVEKICGISPKLFQKVADALAAASGPDKTAAICYAVGWTQQSKGVQIIRTASILQLLLGNIGRPGGGILALRGHASIQGSTDIPTLYDILPGYLPMPRGDGKPTGLWNNMPAYFISVLKAYYGKNATAENNFGYDWVPKVTGNHSFFEYLYDMADGKMEGMFIMGQNPAVAAPNSRFERMALSNLKWLVIRDMVEIESASFWSDSPEIERGELKPEEIETEVFFFPSAGHAENDGTFTNTQRLLQWRQTAVKPPGDCRSDEWFMHQPRR
;
A
#
# COMPACT_ATOMS: atom_id res chain seq x y z
N PHE A 1 -10.30 -20.77 -21.03
CA PHE A 1 -9.22 -19.93 -21.56
C PHE A 1 -7.86 -20.52 -21.16
N ARG A 2 -7.59 -21.77 -21.58
CA ARG A 2 -6.48 -22.58 -21.06
C ARG A 2 -5.12 -22.00 -21.47
N ASP A 3 -4.97 -21.61 -22.73
CA ASP A 3 -3.69 -21.16 -23.26
C ASP A 3 -3.19 -19.90 -22.55
N TYR A 4 -4.09 -18.97 -22.25
CA TYR A 4 -3.74 -17.81 -21.43
C TYR A 4 -3.20 -18.21 -20.06
N VAL A 5 -3.90 -19.12 -19.36
CA VAL A 5 -3.50 -19.58 -18.04
C VAL A 5 -2.13 -20.27 -18.11
N VAL A 6 -1.89 -21.12 -19.10
CA VAL A 6 -0.62 -21.84 -19.25
C VAL A 6 0.56 -20.91 -19.57
N HIS A 7 0.35 -19.91 -20.43
CA HIS A 7 1.43 -19.09 -20.98
C HIS A 7 1.67 -17.76 -20.26
N PHE A 8 0.64 -17.15 -19.67
CA PHE A 8 0.73 -15.83 -19.05
C PHE A 8 0.61 -15.85 -17.52
N THR A 9 0.57 -17.04 -16.93
CA THR A 9 0.60 -17.21 -15.47
C THR A 9 1.67 -18.22 -15.08
N ASN A 10 1.83 -18.42 -13.77
CA ASN A 10 2.70 -19.45 -13.20
C ASN A 10 1.98 -20.79 -13.00
N ALA A 11 0.78 -21.01 -13.57
CA ALA A 11 -0.02 -22.21 -13.39
C ALA A 11 0.73 -23.53 -13.65
N SER A 12 1.66 -23.52 -14.61
CA SER A 12 2.50 -24.68 -14.97
C SER A 12 3.72 -24.87 -14.06
N CYS A 13 4.14 -23.85 -13.30
CA CYS A 13 5.32 -23.95 -12.44
C CYS A 13 5.11 -25.01 -11.35
N ILE A 14 6.15 -25.79 -11.06
CA ILE A 14 6.11 -26.86 -10.07
C ILE A 14 6.66 -26.35 -8.72
N LEU A 15 5.89 -26.51 -7.64
CA LEU A 15 6.32 -26.13 -6.28
C LEU A 15 7.32 -27.13 -5.71
N ARG A 16 8.28 -26.66 -4.91
CA ARG A 16 9.21 -27.50 -4.13
C ARG A 16 8.47 -28.54 -3.29
N GLU A 17 9.14 -29.66 -3.02
CA GLU A 17 8.52 -30.83 -2.36
C GLU A 17 8.11 -30.61 -0.90
N ASP A 18 8.78 -29.67 -0.23
CA ASP A 18 8.60 -29.31 1.17
C ASP A 18 7.46 -28.29 1.40
N PHE A 19 6.88 -27.72 0.33
CA PHE A 19 5.65 -26.92 0.46
C PHE A 19 4.50 -27.77 1.00
N ARG A 20 3.81 -27.25 2.03
CA ARG A 20 2.57 -27.81 2.58
C ARG A 20 1.49 -26.73 2.66
N ASP A 21 0.29 -27.07 2.21
CA ASP A 21 -0.89 -26.23 2.32
C ASP A 21 -1.53 -26.35 3.72
N THR A 22 -2.44 -25.45 4.08
CA THR A 22 -3.09 -25.36 5.41
C THR A 22 -3.85 -26.61 5.84
N GLU A 23 -4.24 -27.44 4.86
CA GLU A 23 -4.97 -28.69 5.09
C GLU A 23 -4.06 -29.91 5.20
N GLU A 24 -2.82 -29.82 4.71
CA GLU A 24 -1.85 -30.90 4.84
C GLU A 24 -1.38 -30.97 6.29
N GLY A 25 -1.96 -31.89 7.06
CA GLY A 25 -1.69 -32.05 8.49
C GLY A 25 -2.71 -31.39 9.42
N ALA A 26 -3.80 -30.83 8.88
CA ALA A 26 -4.93 -30.25 9.63
C ALA A 26 -4.54 -29.16 10.66
N THR A 27 -3.45 -28.43 10.41
CA THR A 27 -2.94 -27.39 11.31
C THR A 27 -3.60 -26.04 11.08
N GLY A 28 -4.18 -25.80 9.89
CA GLY A 28 -4.67 -24.47 9.48
C GLY A 28 -3.55 -23.51 9.06
N PHE A 29 -2.29 -23.96 9.04
CA PHE A 29 -1.11 -23.17 8.71
C PHE A 29 -0.35 -23.76 7.52
N PHE A 30 0.23 -22.91 6.69
CA PHE A 30 1.15 -23.36 5.65
C PHE A 30 2.45 -23.92 6.27
N SER A 31 3.25 -24.63 5.47
CA SER A 31 4.62 -24.99 5.88
C SER A 31 5.43 -23.74 6.27
N GLY A 32 6.25 -23.86 7.31
CA GLY A 32 7.14 -22.79 7.79
C GLY A 32 6.55 -21.89 8.88
N TRP A 33 5.37 -22.21 9.44
CA TRP A 33 4.80 -21.47 10.55
C TRP A 33 5.64 -21.58 11.83
N ASN A 34 5.95 -20.42 12.44
CA ASN A 34 6.56 -20.31 13.75
C ASN A 34 5.55 -19.75 14.76
N GLU A 35 5.12 -20.59 15.70
CA GLU A 35 4.09 -20.24 16.69
C GLU A 35 4.53 -19.12 17.63
N GLN A 36 5.80 -19.12 18.08
CA GLN A 36 6.31 -18.13 19.02
C GLN A 36 6.42 -16.74 18.38
N GLN A 37 6.91 -16.68 17.15
CA GLN A 37 7.11 -15.42 16.42
C GLN A 37 5.88 -14.99 15.62
N ARG A 38 4.88 -15.87 15.49
CA ARG A 38 3.67 -15.67 14.66
C ARG A 38 3.99 -15.24 13.23
N THR A 39 5.04 -15.83 12.67
CA THR A 39 5.53 -15.53 11.33
C THR A 39 5.76 -16.81 10.52
N TYR A 40 5.95 -16.65 9.22
CA TYR A 40 6.31 -17.76 8.33
C TYR A 40 7.75 -17.62 7.86
N ASP A 41 8.50 -18.72 7.97
CA ASP A 41 9.58 -19.02 7.04
C ASP A 41 8.98 -19.44 5.69
N LYS A 42 9.46 -18.83 4.60
CA LYS A 42 8.90 -18.99 3.25
C LYS A 42 9.82 -19.78 2.32
N GLU A 43 10.91 -20.36 2.83
CA GLU A 43 11.86 -21.12 2.01
C GLU A 43 11.20 -22.26 1.22
N SER A 44 10.20 -22.94 1.81
CA SER A 44 9.48 -24.02 1.11
C SER A 44 8.47 -23.50 0.07
N TRP A 45 8.17 -22.21 0.02
CA TRP A 45 7.14 -21.63 -0.88
C TRP A 45 7.70 -21.31 -2.27
N LEU A 46 8.87 -21.83 -2.61
CA LEU A 46 9.56 -21.61 -3.88
C LEU A 46 9.21 -22.70 -4.92
N TYR A 47 9.66 -22.49 -6.15
CA TYR A 47 9.54 -23.46 -7.24
C TYR A 47 10.69 -24.48 -7.21
N GLN A 48 10.44 -25.67 -7.76
CA GLN A 48 11.51 -26.55 -8.21
C GLN A 48 12.25 -25.92 -9.39
N GLY A 49 13.54 -26.23 -9.55
CA GLY A 49 14.42 -25.66 -10.57
C GLY A 49 15.33 -24.54 -10.07
N ASP A 50 15.88 -23.75 -11.00
CA ASP A 50 16.90 -22.74 -10.74
C ASP A 50 16.30 -21.38 -10.34
N GLY A 51 15.54 -21.39 -9.25
CA GLY A 51 14.93 -20.20 -8.66
C GLY A 51 13.75 -19.62 -9.45
N LEU A 52 13.38 -18.37 -9.15
CA LEU A 52 12.18 -17.72 -9.72
C LEU A 52 12.28 -17.46 -11.23
N SER A 53 13.49 -17.36 -11.78
CA SER A 53 13.72 -17.04 -13.19
C SER A 53 13.55 -18.26 -14.10
N PHE A 54 13.88 -19.45 -13.62
CA PHE A 54 13.85 -20.68 -14.41
C PHE A 54 13.21 -21.84 -13.62
N PRO A 55 11.93 -21.73 -13.23
CA PRO A 55 11.24 -22.81 -12.55
C PRO A 55 10.97 -23.98 -13.50
N GLU A 56 10.99 -25.20 -12.97
CA GLU A 56 10.44 -26.37 -13.66
C GLU A 56 8.94 -26.19 -13.91
N ARG A 57 8.48 -26.68 -15.06
CA ARG A 57 7.10 -26.46 -15.52
C ARG A 57 6.51 -27.72 -16.15
N ASP A 58 5.22 -27.93 -15.89
CA ASP A 58 4.37 -28.86 -16.61
C ASP A 58 3.26 -28.12 -17.38
N PRO A 59 3.43 -27.89 -18.69
CA PRO A 59 2.42 -27.23 -19.53
C PRO A 59 1.12 -28.02 -19.68
N THR A 60 1.09 -29.31 -19.32
CA THR A 60 -0.15 -30.12 -19.35
C THR A 60 -1.07 -29.82 -18.15
N LEU A 61 -0.53 -29.18 -17.11
CA LEU A 61 -1.16 -28.90 -15.82
C LEU A 61 -1.61 -30.16 -15.06
N GLN A 62 -1.00 -31.32 -15.31
CA GLN A 62 -1.35 -32.59 -14.66
C GLN A 62 -0.43 -32.92 -13.48
N HIS A 63 0.77 -32.36 -13.44
CA HIS A 63 1.72 -32.60 -12.36
C HIS A 63 1.07 -32.21 -11.02
N PRO A 64 1.03 -33.11 -10.03
CA PRO A 64 0.25 -32.90 -8.81
C PRO A 64 0.71 -31.68 -8.03
N ARG A 65 1.97 -31.25 -8.17
CA ARG A 65 2.53 -30.04 -7.52
C ARG A 65 2.60 -28.80 -8.42
N CYS A 66 2.07 -28.83 -9.64
CA CYS A 66 2.00 -27.59 -10.41
C CYS A 66 1.04 -26.61 -9.70
N VAL A 67 1.31 -25.31 -9.81
CA VAL A 67 0.52 -24.26 -9.13
C VAL A 67 -0.98 -24.41 -9.40
N PHE A 68 -1.38 -24.83 -10.61
CA PHE A 68 -2.79 -25.05 -10.95
C PHE A 68 -3.45 -26.14 -10.09
N GLN A 69 -2.82 -27.30 -9.92
CA GLN A 69 -3.38 -28.38 -9.11
C GLN A 69 -3.38 -28.02 -7.61
N MET A 70 -2.35 -27.31 -7.15
CA MET A 70 -2.28 -26.79 -5.77
C MET A 70 -3.39 -25.78 -5.50
N LEU A 71 -3.63 -24.86 -6.43
CA LEU A 71 -4.72 -23.89 -6.34
C LEU A 71 -6.08 -24.59 -6.30
N ARG A 72 -6.32 -25.54 -7.20
CA ARG A 72 -7.57 -26.32 -7.24
C ARG A 72 -7.84 -27.03 -5.91
N ARG A 73 -6.81 -27.66 -5.33
CA ARG A 73 -6.90 -28.33 -4.02
C ARG A 73 -7.13 -27.33 -2.88
N HIS A 74 -6.39 -26.23 -2.84
CA HIS A 74 -6.53 -25.21 -1.80
C HIS A 74 -7.95 -24.65 -1.72
N PHE A 75 -8.53 -24.37 -2.90
CA PHE A 75 -9.85 -23.77 -3.04
C PHE A 75 -11.02 -24.78 -3.00
N SER A 76 -10.77 -26.09 -2.97
CA SER A 76 -11.84 -27.10 -3.02
C SER A 76 -12.77 -27.09 -1.80
N ARG A 77 -12.33 -26.50 -0.69
CA ARG A 77 -13.10 -26.38 0.56
C ARG A 77 -14.20 -25.32 0.49
N TYR A 78 -14.06 -24.33 -0.39
CA TYR A 78 -14.97 -23.19 -0.48
C TYR A 78 -16.20 -23.55 -1.33
N THR A 79 -17.03 -24.47 -0.82
CA THR A 79 -18.30 -24.85 -1.46
C THR A 79 -19.34 -23.73 -1.29
N PRO A 80 -20.40 -23.68 -2.13
CA PRO A 80 -21.49 -22.72 -1.96
C PRO A 80 -22.11 -22.75 -0.56
N GLU A 81 -22.21 -23.92 0.08
CA GLU A 81 -22.73 -24.08 1.44
C GLU A 81 -21.78 -23.48 2.49
N MET A 82 -20.47 -23.66 2.30
CA MET A 82 -19.47 -23.01 3.16
C MET A 82 -19.53 -21.48 3.00
N VAL A 83 -19.69 -20.99 1.77
CA VAL A 83 -19.85 -19.56 1.49
C VAL A 83 -21.13 -19.01 2.12
N GLU A 84 -22.25 -19.72 2.04
CA GLU A 84 -23.49 -19.33 2.69
C GLU A 84 -23.32 -19.23 4.21
N LYS A 85 -22.71 -20.26 4.82
CA LYS A 85 -22.48 -20.30 6.26
C LYS A 85 -21.63 -19.13 6.77
N ILE A 86 -20.59 -18.73 6.02
CA ILE A 86 -19.63 -17.70 6.46
C ILE A 86 -20.05 -16.29 6.04
N CYS A 87 -20.56 -16.13 4.82
CA CYS A 87 -20.83 -14.83 4.20
C CYS A 87 -22.31 -14.45 4.20
N GLY A 88 -23.22 -15.38 4.52
CA GLY A 88 -24.67 -15.16 4.45
C GLY A 88 -25.23 -15.07 3.02
N ILE A 89 -24.46 -15.49 2.01
CA ILE A 89 -24.86 -15.45 0.60
C ILE A 89 -25.41 -16.80 0.17
N SER A 90 -26.68 -16.87 -0.22
CA SER A 90 -27.29 -18.14 -0.64
C SER A 90 -26.57 -18.76 -1.84
N PRO A 91 -26.50 -20.10 -1.95
CA PRO A 91 -25.87 -20.80 -3.07
C PRO A 91 -26.40 -20.34 -4.43
N LYS A 92 -27.70 -20.04 -4.52
CA LYS A 92 -28.34 -19.52 -5.74
C LYS A 92 -27.79 -18.15 -6.15
N LEU A 93 -27.64 -17.23 -5.20
CA LEU A 93 -27.09 -15.90 -5.49
C LEU A 93 -25.60 -16.00 -5.84
N PHE A 94 -24.84 -16.81 -5.09
CA PHE A 94 -23.44 -17.06 -5.38
C PHE A 94 -23.24 -17.61 -6.80
N GLN A 95 -23.99 -18.64 -7.18
CA GLN A 95 -23.92 -19.22 -8.52
C GLN A 95 -24.28 -18.20 -9.61
N LYS A 96 -25.33 -17.40 -9.41
CA LYS A 96 -25.72 -16.34 -10.35
C LYS A 96 -24.59 -15.34 -10.61
N VAL A 97 -23.86 -14.93 -9.56
CA VAL A 97 -22.72 -14.00 -9.69
C VAL A 97 -21.54 -14.67 -10.39
N ALA A 98 -21.23 -15.92 -10.02
CA ALA A 98 -20.16 -16.69 -10.65
C ALA A 98 -20.41 -16.91 -12.15
N ASP A 99 -21.63 -17.30 -12.52
CA ASP A 99 -22.04 -17.49 -13.92
C ASP A 99 -21.97 -16.19 -14.71
N ALA A 100 -22.44 -15.07 -14.14
CA ALA A 100 -22.38 -13.77 -14.79
C ALA A 100 -20.94 -13.34 -15.07
N LEU A 101 -20.04 -13.51 -14.10
CA LEU A 101 -18.62 -13.17 -14.26
C LEU A 101 -17.93 -14.07 -15.29
N ALA A 102 -18.21 -15.37 -15.25
CA ALA A 102 -17.66 -16.33 -16.21
C ALA A 102 -18.16 -16.05 -17.64
N ALA A 103 -19.46 -15.78 -17.83
CA ALA A 103 -20.06 -15.48 -19.12
C ALA A 103 -19.62 -14.12 -19.70
N ALA A 104 -19.21 -13.19 -18.84
CA ALA A 104 -18.62 -11.90 -19.21
C ALA A 104 -17.10 -11.98 -19.48
N SER A 105 -16.50 -13.16 -19.38
CA SER A 105 -15.06 -13.37 -19.57
C SER A 105 -14.80 -14.40 -20.68
N GLY A 106 -13.63 -14.34 -21.30
CA GLY A 106 -13.20 -15.29 -22.35
C GLY A 106 -12.44 -14.62 -23.48
N PRO A 107 -12.15 -15.33 -24.59
CA PRO A 107 -11.40 -14.78 -25.72
C PRO A 107 -11.99 -13.48 -26.30
N ASP A 108 -13.32 -13.38 -26.33
CA ASP A 108 -14.04 -12.27 -26.97
C ASP A 108 -14.66 -11.27 -25.99
N LYS A 109 -14.57 -11.54 -24.68
CA LYS A 109 -15.19 -10.72 -23.63
C LYS A 109 -14.25 -10.52 -22.45
N THR A 110 -14.47 -9.45 -21.72
CA THR A 110 -13.71 -9.14 -20.50
C THR A 110 -14.65 -8.63 -19.42
N ALA A 111 -14.34 -9.02 -18.19
CA ALA A 111 -14.93 -8.42 -17.00
C ALA A 111 -13.86 -7.68 -16.20
N ALA A 112 -14.28 -6.62 -15.52
CA ALA A 112 -13.44 -5.83 -14.63
C ALA A 112 -13.90 -5.99 -13.18
N ILE A 113 -12.94 -6.05 -12.26
CA ILE A 113 -13.20 -5.96 -10.83
C ILE A 113 -12.81 -4.56 -10.36
N CYS A 114 -13.79 -3.81 -9.85
CA CYS A 114 -13.58 -2.48 -9.28
C CYS A 114 -13.70 -2.55 -7.76
N TYR A 115 -12.71 -2.05 -7.03
CA TYR A 115 -12.73 -2.04 -5.56
C TYR A 115 -11.99 -0.84 -4.98
N ALA A 116 -12.23 -0.54 -3.71
CA ALA A 116 -11.54 0.50 -2.93
C ALA A 116 -11.38 0.04 -1.46
N VAL A 117 -11.74 0.90 -0.50
CA VAL A 117 -11.52 0.69 0.95
C VAL A 117 -12.19 -0.55 1.53
N GLY A 118 -13.33 -0.98 0.98
CA GLY A 118 -14.09 -2.13 1.48
C GLY A 118 -13.32 -3.45 1.44
N TRP A 119 -12.27 -3.56 0.62
CA TRP A 119 -11.39 -4.73 0.61
C TRP A 119 -10.07 -4.49 1.35
N THR A 120 -9.56 -3.27 1.36
CA THR A 120 -8.19 -2.98 1.83
C THR A 120 -8.08 -2.84 3.35
N GLN A 121 -9.09 -2.29 4.02
CA GLN A 121 -9.01 -1.90 5.43
C GLN A 121 -9.36 -3.04 6.40
N GLN A 122 -8.64 -4.15 6.28
CA GLN A 122 -8.77 -5.31 7.15
C GLN A 122 -7.48 -6.13 7.15
N SER A 123 -7.26 -6.92 8.20
CA SER A 123 -6.03 -7.71 8.38
C SER A 123 -5.74 -8.71 7.25
N LYS A 124 -6.75 -9.04 6.43
CA LYS A 124 -6.65 -9.94 5.27
C LYS A 124 -6.80 -9.23 3.92
N GLY A 125 -6.78 -7.90 3.90
CA GLY A 125 -7.07 -7.12 2.69
C GLY A 125 -6.17 -7.47 1.50
N VAL A 126 -4.88 -7.68 1.76
CA VAL A 126 -3.92 -8.15 0.73
C VAL A 126 -4.37 -9.48 0.12
N GLN A 127 -4.86 -10.44 0.93
CA GLN A 127 -5.29 -11.74 0.42
C GLN A 127 -6.60 -11.67 -0.37
N ILE A 128 -7.53 -10.78 0.00
CA ILE A 128 -8.77 -10.55 -0.77
C ILE A 128 -8.42 -10.07 -2.18
N ILE A 129 -7.51 -9.09 -2.27
CA ILE A 129 -7.03 -8.55 -3.55
C ILE A 129 -6.28 -9.61 -4.34
N ARG A 130 -5.47 -10.46 -3.68
CA ARG A 130 -4.82 -11.59 -4.35
C ARG A 130 -5.84 -12.58 -4.92
N THR A 131 -6.91 -12.90 -4.19
CA THR A 131 -7.97 -13.80 -4.68
C THR A 131 -8.64 -13.22 -5.94
N ALA A 132 -8.94 -11.92 -5.95
CA ALA A 132 -9.45 -11.24 -7.15
C ALA A 132 -8.44 -11.28 -8.32
N SER A 133 -7.15 -11.15 -8.03
CA SER A 133 -6.07 -11.26 -9.03
C SER A 133 -5.98 -12.65 -9.63
N ILE A 134 -6.03 -13.69 -8.80
CA ILE A 134 -6.06 -15.09 -9.25
C ILE A 134 -7.27 -15.32 -10.16
N LEU A 135 -8.45 -14.86 -9.75
CA LEU A 135 -9.68 -15.01 -10.51
C LEU A 135 -9.59 -14.32 -11.89
N GLN A 136 -9.12 -13.06 -11.93
CA GLN A 136 -8.97 -12.33 -13.18
C GLN A 136 -7.90 -12.93 -14.11
N LEU A 137 -6.86 -13.57 -13.56
CA LEU A 137 -5.87 -14.33 -14.35
C LEU A 137 -6.46 -15.63 -14.91
N LEU A 138 -7.23 -16.38 -14.11
CA LEU A 138 -7.92 -17.60 -14.58
C LEU A 138 -8.94 -17.31 -15.68
N LEU A 139 -9.64 -16.17 -15.57
CA LEU A 139 -10.62 -15.70 -16.55
C LEU A 139 -9.99 -15.00 -17.75
N GLY A 140 -8.70 -14.66 -17.68
CA GLY A 140 -8.01 -14.02 -18.80
C GLY A 140 -8.32 -12.55 -19.01
N ASN A 141 -8.68 -11.85 -17.94
CA ASN A 141 -9.14 -10.47 -18.03
C ASN A 141 -8.01 -9.45 -17.84
N ILE A 142 -6.82 -9.87 -17.40
CA ILE A 142 -5.67 -8.96 -17.17
C ILE A 142 -5.00 -8.60 -18.51
N GLY A 143 -4.75 -7.30 -18.70
CA GLY A 143 -4.04 -6.75 -19.87
C GLY A 143 -4.91 -6.49 -21.10
N ARG A 144 -6.24 -6.57 -20.98
CA ARG A 144 -7.18 -6.43 -22.09
C ARG A 144 -8.16 -5.26 -21.86
N PRO A 145 -8.58 -4.54 -22.91
CA PRO A 145 -9.58 -3.46 -22.80
C PRO A 145 -10.87 -3.96 -22.14
N GLY A 146 -11.45 -3.17 -21.22
CA GLY A 146 -12.66 -3.53 -20.48
C GLY A 146 -12.47 -4.59 -19.38
N GLY A 147 -11.26 -5.14 -19.23
CA GLY A 147 -10.90 -6.09 -18.20
C GLY A 147 -10.11 -5.48 -17.03
N GLY A 148 -9.35 -6.33 -16.36
CA GLY A 148 -8.39 -5.91 -15.35
C GLY A 148 -8.97 -5.75 -13.95
N ILE A 149 -8.16 -5.16 -13.08
CA ILE A 149 -8.53 -4.82 -11.71
C ILE A 149 -8.38 -3.32 -11.56
N LEU A 150 -9.50 -2.64 -11.38
CA LEU A 150 -9.55 -1.21 -11.09
C LEU A 150 -9.56 -1.03 -9.58
N ALA A 151 -8.36 -1.02 -8.99
CA ALA A 151 -8.16 -0.52 -7.64
C ALA A 151 -8.40 1.00 -7.65
N LEU A 152 -9.59 1.43 -7.27
CA LEU A 152 -9.99 2.83 -7.30
C LEU A 152 -9.29 3.57 -6.17
N ARG A 153 -8.46 4.53 -6.55
CA ARG A 153 -7.71 5.38 -5.61
C ARG A 153 -8.65 6.42 -4.99
N GLY A 154 -8.37 6.77 -3.73
CA GLY A 154 -9.14 7.75 -2.94
C GLY A 154 -8.82 9.20 -3.31
N HIS A 155 -7.96 9.86 -2.54
CA HIS A 155 -7.59 11.26 -2.79
C HIS A 155 -7.08 11.49 -4.22
N ALA A 156 -7.34 12.69 -4.73
CA ALA A 156 -7.08 13.08 -6.13
C ALA A 156 -5.67 12.74 -6.63
N SER A 157 -4.65 12.82 -5.76
CA SER A 157 -3.25 12.52 -6.09
C SER A 157 -2.61 11.47 -5.18
N ILE A 158 -3.39 10.57 -4.55
CA ILE A 158 -2.80 9.51 -3.69
C ILE A 158 -1.89 8.57 -4.49
N GLN A 159 -2.16 8.41 -5.80
CA GLN A 159 -1.25 7.70 -6.70
C GLN A 159 0.08 8.45 -6.81
N GLY A 160 0.04 9.77 -7.06
CA GLY A 160 1.23 10.61 -7.18
C GLY A 160 2.04 10.68 -5.88
N SER A 161 1.39 10.76 -4.72
CA SER A 161 2.06 10.72 -3.41
C SER A 161 2.56 9.33 -3.01
N THR A 162 2.22 8.28 -3.78
CA THR A 162 2.85 6.97 -3.67
C THR A 162 4.03 6.86 -4.65
N ASP A 163 3.89 7.42 -5.86
CA ASP A 163 4.94 7.46 -6.89
C ASP A 163 6.16 8.30 -6.46
N ILE A 164 5.88 9.45 -5.84
CA ILE A 164 6.82 10.31 -5.11
C ILE A 164 6.42 10.21 -3.63
N PRO A 165 7.01 9.26 -2.89
CA PRO A 165 6.38 8.72 -1.71
C PRO A 165 6.39 9.67 -0.52
N THR A 166 5.25 9.73 0.16
CA THR A 166 5.12 10.15 1.56
C THR A 166 5.02 8.93 2.49
N LEU A 167 5.60 7.80 2.08
CA LEU A 167 5.66 6.54 2.82
C LEU A 167 7.08 6.32 3.36
N TYR A 168 7.19 5.72 4.55
CA TYR A 168 8.45 5.63 5.27
C TYR A 168 9.47 4.63 4.67
N ASP A 169 9.02 3.69 3.85
CA ASP A 169 9.78 2.51 3.42
C ASP A 169 10.17 2.50 1.93
N ILE A 170 9.81 3.52 1.16
CA ILE A 170 10.13 3.65 -0.26
C ILE A 170 10.62 5.05 -0.64
N LEU A 171 11.42 5.10 -1.70
CA LEU A 171 11.93 6.28 -2.41
C LEU A 171 11.19 6.46 -3.76
N PRO A 172 11.30 7.62 -4.43
CA PRO A 172 10.61 7.87 -5.70
C PRO A 172 10.81 6.76 -6.73
N GLY A 173 9.72 6.43 -7.44
CA GLY A 173 9.73 5.34 -8.42
C GLY A 173 9.68 3.95 -7.81
N TYR A 174 9.12 3.81 -6.60
CA TYR A 174 8.97 2.53 -5.87
C TYR A 174 10.30 1.84 -5.53
N LEU A 175 11.39 2.61 -5.44
CA LEU A 175 12.66 2.08 -4.97
C LEU A 175 12.57 1.80 -3.47
N PRO A 176 12.99 0.64 -2.96
CA PRO A 176 12.94 0.37 -1.53
C PRO A 176 13.91 1.29 -0.79
N MET A 177 13.54 1.69 0.43
CA MET A 177 14.51 2.29 1.33
C MET A 177 15.67 1.32 1.57
N PRO A 178 16.93 1.82 1.60
CA PRO A 178 18.11 1.06 1.97
C PRO A 178 17.94 0.16 3.20
N ARG A 179 17.89 -1.17 3.00
CA ARG A 179 17.84 -2.18 4.06
C ARG A 179 18.73 -3.41 3.82
N GLY A 180 19.30 -3.58 2.62
CA GLY A 180 20.13 -4.73 2.22
C GLY A 180 19.65 -5.43 0.94
N ASP A 181 20.35 -6.50 0.57
CA ASP A 181 20.41 -7.08 -0.78
C ASP A 181 19.14 -7.81 -1.23
N GLY A 182 18.78 -7.62 -2.50
CA GLY A 182 17.85 -8.48 -3.23
C GLY A 182 18.38 -8.72 -4.65
N LYS A 183 18.06 -9.85 -5.27
CA LYS A 183 18.35 -10.09 -6.70
C LYS A 183 17.13 -9.68 -7.52
N PRO A 184 17.09 -8.46 -8.07
CA PRO A 184 15.95 -8.05 -8.88
C PRO A 184 15.88 -8.86 -10.18
N THR A 185 14.67 -9.19 -10.60
CA THR A 185 14.39 -9.89 -11.88
C THR A 185 13.63 -9.00 -12.84
N GLY A 186 13.73 -9.27 -14.15
CA GLY A 186 13.02 -8.49 -15.16
C GLY A 186 13.52 -7.05 -15.25
N LEU A 187 12.62 -6.09 -15.45
CA LEU A 187 12.98 -4.67 -15.60
C LEU A 187 13.71 -4.11 -14.36
N TRP A 188 13.40 -4.64 -13.17
CA TRP A 188 14.03 -4.25 -11.92
C TRP A 188 15.53 -4.60 -11.85
N ASN A 189 16.06 -5.43 -12.75
CA ASN A 189 17.51 -5.67 -12.83
C ASN A 189 18.31 -4.37 -13.00
N ASN A 190 17.67 -3.31 -13.50
CA ASN A 190 18.24 -1.97 -13.64
C ASN A 190 18.12 -1.10 -12.37
N MET A 191 17.69 -1.66 -11.24
CA MET A 191 17.50 -0.92 -9.98
C MET A 191 18.71 -0.07 -9.57
N PRO A 192 19.97 -0.53 -9.69
CA PRO A 192 21.13 0.32 -9.38
C PRO A 192 21.17 1.63 -10.20
N ALA A 193 20.82 1.57 -11.49
CA ALA A 193 20.79 2.76 -12.35
C ALA A 193 19.68 3.74 -11.94
N TYR A 194 18.51 3.23 -11.56
CA TYR A 194 17.41 4.04 -11.05
C TYR A 194 17.78 4.72 -9.73
N PHE A 195 18.41 3.98 -8.82
CA PHE A 195 18.86 4.50 -7.53
C PHE A 195 19.89 5.62 -7.69
N ILE A 196 20.93 5.39 -8.52
CA ILE A 196 21.94 6.42 -8.84
C ILE A 196 21.28 7.67 -9.45
N SER A 197 20.28 7.49 -10.32
CA SER A 197 19.58 8.61 -10.95
C SER A 197 18.82 9.46 -9.93
N VAL A 198 18.13 8.82 -8.96
CA VAL A 198 17.46 9.53 -7.87
C VAL A 198 18.46 10.28 -6.98
N LEU A 199 19.58 9.65 -6.61
CA LEU A 199 20.61 10.30 -5.79
C LEU A 199 21.24 11.51 -6.50
N LYS A 200 21.47 11.41 -7.81
CA LYS A 200 21.94 12.55 -8.61
C LYS A 200 20.89 13.66 -8.71
N ALA A 201 19.60 13.33 -8.73
CA ALA A 201 18.54 14.34 -8.69
C ALA A 201 18.51 15.09 -7.34
N TYR A 202 18.82 14.42 -6.23
CA TYR A 202 18.87 15.04 -4.90
C TYR A 202 20.12 15.88 -4.66
N TYR A 203 21.30 15.33 -4.99
CA TYR A 203 22.58 15.92 -4.58
C TYR A 203 23.37 16.56 -5.73
N GLY A 204 22.89 16.45 -6.97
CA GLY A 204 23.49 17.07 -8.15
C GLY A 204 24.96 16.67 -8.31
N LYS A 205 25.83 17.67 -8.45
CA LYS A 205 27.28 17.49 -8.61
C LYS A 205 27.97 16.81 -7.42
N ASN A 206 27.34 16.77 -6.26
CA ASN A 206 27.91 16.16 -5.05
C ASN A 206 27.68 14.64 -4.99
N ALA A 207 26.84 14.06 -5.86
CA ALA A 207 26.69 12.61 -5.99
C ALA A 207 27.71 12.07 -7.01
N THR A 208 28.87 11.62 -6.53
CA THR A 208 29.97 11.11 -7.36
C THR A 208 30.23 9.63 -7.11
N ALA A 209 31.02 8.97 -7.97
CA ALA A 209 31.31 7.56 -7.77
C ALA A 209 32.13 7.32 -6.48
N GLU A 210 33.01 8.25 -6.14
CA GLU A 210 33.93 8.18 -5.00
C GLU A 210 33.20 8.18 -3.65
N ASN A 211 31.99 8.75 -3.57
CA ASN A 211 31.17 8.81 -2.36
C ASN A 211 29.90 7.97 -2.44
N ASN A 212 29.90 6.93 -3.28
CA ASN A 212 28.72 6.07 -3.52
C ASN A 212 27.47 6.88 -3.92
N PHE A 213 27.66 7.96 -4.67
CA PHE A 213 26.63 8.90 -5.09
C PHE A 213 25.86 9.56 -3.93
N GLY A 214 26.43 9.62 -2.72
CA GLY A 214 25.74 10.13 -1.53
C GLY A 214 24.77 9.13 -0.91
N TYR A 215 24.87 7.83 -1.22
CA TYR A 215 24.03 6.79 -0.64
C TYR A 215 23.97 6.85 0.88
N ASP A 216 25.10 7.13 1.54
CA ASP A 216 25.21 7.17 3.00
C ASP A 216 24.49 8.38 3.62
N TRP A 217 24.09 9.37 2.83
CA TRP A 217 23.31 10.53 3.31
C TRP A 217 21.81 10.24 3.36
N VAL A 218 21.34 9.20 2.68
CA VAL A 218 19.93 8.79 2.75
C VAL A 218 19.68 8.08 4.07
N PRO A 219 18.70 8.51 4.90
CA PRO A 219 18.34 7.83 6.14
C PRO A 219 18.04 6.34 5.92
N LYS A 220 18.47 5.51 6.87
CA LYS A 220 18.25 4.05 6.82
C LYS A 220 17.10 3.72 7.75
N VAL A 221 16.15 2.92 7.26
CA VAL A 221 14.97 2.62 8.05
C VAL A 221 15.32 1.61 9.13
N THR A 222 15.08 1.98 10.40
CA THR A 222 15.42 1.19 11.58
C THR A 222 14.34 0.19 12.01
N GLY A 223 13.12 0.31 11.48
CA GLY A 223 11.98 -0.52 11.87
C GLY A 223 10.72 -0.24 11.05
N ASN A 224 9.57 -0.68 11.58
CA ASN A 224 8.27 -0.28 11.08
C ASN A 224 7.94 1.11 11.65
N HIS A 225 7.73 2.10 10.79
CA HIS A 225 7.33 3.46 11.17
C HIS A 225 5.98 3.82 10.52
N SER A 226 5.12 2.81 10.34
CA SER A 226 3.76 3.00 9.84
C SER A 226 2.88 3.73 10.86
N PHE A 227 1.68 4.15 10.41
CA PHE A 227 0.71 4.93 11.20
C PHE A 227 0.58 4.50 12.67
N PHE A 228 0.33 3.21 12.90
CA PHE A 228 0.12 2.71 14.26
C PHE A 228 1.40 2.78 15.11
N GLU A 229 2.56 2.51 14.52
CA GLU A 229 3.84 2.50 15.25
C GLU A 229 4.22 3.90 15.71
N TYR A 230 4.15 4.89 14.81
CA TYR A 230 4.44 6.26 15.24
C TYR A 230 3.39 6.78 16.23
N LEU A 231 2.13 6.37 16.12
CA LEU A 231 1.09 6.73 17.07
C LEU A 231 1.38 6.16 18.47
N TYR A 232 1.86 4.92 18.57
CA TYR A 232 2.30 4.35 19.83
C TYR A 232 3.53 5.05 20.39
N ASP A 233 4.52 5.36 19.54
CA ASP A 233 5.71 6.10 19.96
C ASP A 233 5.37 7.54 20.41
N MET A 234 4.40 8.19 19.76
CA MET A 234 3.85 9.48 20.19
C MET A 234 3.14 9.38 21.54
N ALA A 235 2.31 8.36 21.74
CA ALA A 235 1.65 8.10 23.02
C ALA A 235 2.64 7.80 24.16
N ASP A 236 3.75 7.13 23.86
CA ASP A 236 4.82 6.83 24.81
C ASP A 236 5.78 8.01 25.05
N GLY A 237 5.57 9.16 24.42
CA GLY A 237 6.42 10.35 24.56
C GLY A 237 7.81 10.22 23.90
N LYS A 238 7.96 9.31 22.93
CA LYS A 238 9.22 9.11 22.18
C LYS A 238 9.35 10.04 20.97
N MET A 239 8.28 10.76 20.62
CA MET A 239 8.29 11.76 19.55
C MET A 239 8.26 13.17 20.15
N GLU A 240 9.19 14.02 19.73
CA GLU A 240 9.21 15.42 20.17
C GLU A 240 8.23 16.30 19.38
N GLY A 241 7.99 15.98 18.11
CA GLY A 241 7.06 16.75 17.29
C GLY A 241 6.69 16.10 15.98
N MET A 242 5.73 16.71 15.30
CA MET A 242 5.09 16.15 14.12
C MET A 242 4.73 17.24 13.11
N PHE A 243 4.83 16.92 11.82
CA PHE A 243 4.23 17.69 10.74
C PHE A 243 2.95 16.98 10.28
N ILE A 244 1.85 17.71 10.23
CA ILE A 244 0.58 17.29 9.63
C ILE A 244 0.32 18.19 8.41
N MET A 245 0.47 17.64 7.21
CA MET A 245 0.33 18.39 5.95
C MET A 245 -0.80 17.81 5.10
N GLY A 246 -1.92 18.55 4.98
CA GLY A 246 -3.09 18.13 4.21
C GLY A 246 -3.72 16.82 4.71
N GLN A 247 -3.66 16.57 6.01
CA GLN A 247 -4.20 15.40 6.70
C GLN A 247 -4.87 15.82 8.01
N ASN A 248 -5.76 14.98 8.53
CA ASN A 248 -6.44 15.25 9.79
C ASN A 248 -6.58 13.96 10.62
N PRO A 249 -5.48 13.49 11.23
CA PRO A 249 -5.49 12.25 12.02
C PRO A 249 -6.40 12.34 13.25
N ALA A 250 -6.61 13.54 13.82
CA ALA A 250 -7.51 13.74 14.96
C ALA A 250 -8.97 13.32 14.66
N VAL A 251 -9.34 13.20 13.38
CA VAL A 251 -10.62 12.64 12.93
C VAL A 251 -10.42 11.28 12.27
N ALA A 252 -9.47 11.17 11.34
CA ALA A 252 -9.32 10.01 10.46
C ALA A 252 -8.70 8.77 11.13
N ALA A 253 -8.05 8.93 12.28
CA ALA A 253 -7.47 7.80 13.01
C ALA A 253 -8.57 6.79 13.41
N PRO A 254 -8.32 5.46 13.33
CA PRO A 254 -9.29 4.45 13.74
C PRO A 254 -9.74 4.56 15.21
N ASN A 255 -8.89 5.15 16.07
CA ASN A 255 -9.21 5.51 17.44
C ASN A 255 -8.85 6.99 17.65
N SER A 256 -9.73 7.88 17.23
CA SER A 256 -9.52 9.33 17.26
C SER A 256 -9.31 9.88 18.68
N ARG A 257 -9.92 9.25 19.70
CA ARG A 257 -9.65 9.60 21.11
C ARG A 257 -8.20 9.33 21.45
N PHE A 258 -7.68 8.14 21.12
CA PHE A 258 -6.28 7.81 21.38
C PHE A 258 -5.31 8.71 20.63
N GLU A 259 -5.61 9.03 19.36
CA GLU A 259 -4.83 10.01 18.58
C GLU A 259 -4.73 11.36 19.28
N ARG A 260 -5.86 11.95 19.69
CA ARG A 260 -5.88 13.28 20.33
C ARG A 260 -5.19 13.29 21.70
N MET A 261 -5.32 12.20 22.47
CA MET A 261 -4.55 12.02 23.72
C MET A 261 -3.05 11.87 23.45
N ALA A 262 -2.64 11.28 22.33
CA ALA A 262 -1.23 11.15 21.99
C ALA A 262 -0.64 12.47 21.48
N LEU A 263 -1.42 13.28 20.74
CA LEU A 263 -0.99 14.62 20.28
C LEU A 263 -0.59 15.53 21.44
N SER A 264 -1.23 15.42 22.62
CA SER A 264 -0.86 16.23 23.81
C SER A 264 0.51 15.89 24.41
N ASN A 265 1.14 14.80 23.98
CA ASN A 265 2.48 14.40 24.44
C ASN A 265 3.62 15.00 23.59
N LEU A 266 3.29 15.65 22.47
CA LEU A 266 4.28 16.32 21.63
C LEU A 266 4.76 17.61 22.30
N LYS A 267 6.02 17.99 22.04
CA LYS A 267 6.54 19.31 22.39
C LYS A 267 6.08 20.36 21.39
N TRP A 268 6.03 20.00 20.10
CA TRP A 268 5.58 20.89 19.03
C TRP A 268 4.81 20.15 17.95
N LEU A 269 3.83 20.83 17.34
CA LEU A 269 3.01 20.32 16.26
C LEU A 269 2.89 21.37 15.16
N VAL A 270 3.32 21.03 13.95
CA VAL A 270 3.20 21.91 12.78
C VAL A 270 2.10 21.38 11.86
N ILE A 271 1.05 22.18 11.69
CA ILE A 271 -0.06 21.88 10.79
C ILE A 271 0.02 22.78 9.57
N ARG A 272 -0.21 22.18 8.41
CA ARG A 272 -0.38 22.89 7.15
C ARG A 272 -1.63 22.39 6.44
N ASP A 273 -2.65 23.23 6.42
CA ASP A 273 -3.94 22.93 5.81
C ASP A 273 -4.59 24.22 5.25
N MET A 274 -5.65 24.08 4.44
CA MET A 274 -6.36 25.22 3.85
C MET A 274 -7.23 25.95 4.86
N VAL A 275 -7.67 25.22 5.89
CA VAL A 275 -8.54 25.70 6.97
C VAL A 275 -8.06 25.14 8.30
N GLU A 276 -8.48 25.75 9.40
CA GLU A 276 -8.30 25.13 10.71
C GLU A 276 -9.02 23.77 10.75
N ILE A 277 -8.34 22.77 11.30
CA ILE A 277 -8.81 21.38 11.39
C ILE A 277 -8.72 20.91 12.83
N GLU A 278 -9.41 19.83 13.17
CA GLU A 278 -9.46 19.26 14.52
C GLU A 278 -8.07 18.88 15.05
N SER A 279 -7.12 18.51 14.18
CA SER A 279 -5.73 18.31 14.59
C SER A 279 -5.01 19.59 15.02
N ALA A 280 -5.42 20.76 14.53
CA ALA A 280 -4.84 22.06 14.93
C ALA A 280 -5.48 22.60 16.22
N SER A 281 -6.75 22.27 16.47
CA SER A 281 -7.51 22.73 17.63
C SER A 281 -7.68 21.67 18.73
N PHE A 282 -7.03 20.50 18.64
CA PHE A 282 -7.26 19.36 19.55
C PHE A 282 -7.09 19.71 21.04
N TRP A 283 -6.22 20.67 21.34
CA TRP A 283 -5.86 21.11 22.69
C TRP A 283 -6.89 22.06 23.33
N SER A 284 -7.81 22.63 22.55
CA SER A 284 -8.82 23.58 23.03
C SER A 284 -10.26 23.19 22.67
N ASP A 285 -10.47 22.54 21.54
CA ASP A 285 -11.78 22.24 20.97
C ASP A 285 -11.87 20.77 20.54
N SER A 286 -11.59 19.87 21.48
CA SER A 286 -11.80 18.42 21.29
C SER A 286 -12.84 17.86 22.27
N PRO A 287 -13.47 16.72 21.92
CA PRO A 287 -14.38 16.03 22.83
C PRO A 287 -13.73 15.64 24.17
N GLU A 288 -12.41 15.46 24.21
CA GLU A 288 -11.65 15.16 25.42
C GLU A 288 -11.53 16.38 26.33
N ILE A 289 -11.42 17.59 25.77
CA ILE A 289 -11.49 18.86 26.53
C ILE A 289 -12.89 19.04 27.10
N GLU A 290 -13.95 18.85 26.29
CA GLU A 290 -15.34 18.97 26.75
C GLU A 290 -15.66 17.99 27.90
N ARG A 291 -15.12 16.77 27.83
CA ARG A 291 -15.28 15.75 28.89
C ARG A 291 -14.36 15.95 30.10
N GLY A 292 -13.42 16.90 30.05
CA GLY A 292 -12.41 17.14 31.09
C GLY A 292 -11.34 16.04 31.22
N GLU A 293 -11.16 15.23 30.16
CA GLU A 293 -10.10 14.22 30.06
C GLU A 293 -8.75 14.85 29.68
N LEU A 294 -8.79 15.96 28.96
CA LEU A 294 -7.69 16.88 28.72
C LEU A 294 -8.06 18.25 29.28
N LYS A 295 -7.05 19.05 29.63
CA LYS A 295 -7.23 20.46 30.01
C LYS A 295 -6.25 21.33 29.24
N PRO A 296 -6.70 22.42 28.60
CA PRO A 296 -5.80 23.27 27.80
C PRO A 296 -4.58 23.75 28.59
N GLU A 297 -4.75 24.07 29.87
CA GLU A 297 -3.68 24.54 30.77
C GLU A 297 -2.65 23.47 31.16
N GLU A 298 -2.94 22.19 30.91
CA GLU A 298 -2.04 21.06 31.19
C GLU A 298 -1.32 20.57 29.91
N ILE A 299 -1.67 21.09 28.73
CA ILE A 299 -1.08 20.71 27.45
C ILE A 299 0.08 21.66 27.11
N GLU A 300 1.29 21.12 27.08
CA GLU A 300 2.51 21.90 26.77
C GLU A 300 2.85 21.95 25.27
N THR A 301 2.09 21.27 24.42
CA THR A 301 2.36 21.20 22.97
C THR A 301 2.23 22.57 22.32
N GLU A 302 3.33 23.07 21.74
CA GLU A 302 3.30 24.29 20.93
C GLU A 302 2.75 24.00 19.53
N VAL A 303 1.64 24.64 19.18
CA VAL A 303 0.93 24.39 17.91
C VAL A 303 1.14 25.54 16.91
N PHE A 304 1.69 25.20 15.74
CA PHE A 304 1.86 26.13 14.63
C PHE A 304 0.92 25.77 13.49
N PHE A 305 0.00 26.66 13.14
CA PHE A 305 -0.85 26.50 11.98
C PHE A 305 -0.38 27.41 10.84
N PHE A 306 0.02 26.82 9.71
CA PHE A 306 0.43 27.52 8.51
C PHE A 306 -0.62 27.35 7.40
N PRO A 307 -1.39 28.40 7.05
CA PRO A 307 -2.42 28.29 6.04
C PRO A 307 -1.81 27.99 4.66
N SER A 308 -2.38 26.99 3.98
CA SER A 308 -1.95 26.53 2.66
C SER A 308 -2.81 27.10 1.55
N ALA A 309 -2.22 27.30 0.39
CA ALA A 309 -2.95 27.63 -0.83
C ALA A 309 -3.66 26.38 -1.36
N GLY A 310 -4.92 26.55 -1.77
CA GLY A 310 -5.76 25.48 -2.30
C GLY A 310 -5.36 24.99 -3.69
N HIS A 311 -6.08 23.97 -4.16
CA HIS A 311 -5.76 23.33 -5.42
C HIS A 311 -5.95 24.23 -6.66
N ALA A 312 -6.86 25.20 -6.61
CA ALA A 312 -7.09 26.17 -7.69
C ALA A 312 -6.13 27.37 -7.63
N GLU A 313 -5.34 27.45 -6.55
CA GLU A 313 -4.49 28.60 -6.24
C GLU A 313 -3.01 28.37 -6.60
N ASN A 314 -2.69 27.16 -7.05
CA ASN A 314 -1.35 26.75 -7.45
C ASN A 314 -1.41 25.91 -8.74
N ASP A 315 -0.42 26.11 -9.60
CA ASP A 315 -0.14 25.25 -10.74
C ASP A 315 0.58 23.98 -10.30
N GLY A 316 0.68 23.01 -11.23
CA GLY A 316 1.38 21.75 -10.99
C GLY A 316 0.60 20.56 -11.53
N THR A 317 0.94 19.37 -11.04
CA THR A 317 0.38 18.11 -11.53
C THR A 317 -0.29 17.29 -10.45
N PHE A 318 -1.29 16.49 -10.83
CA PHE A 318 -1.73 15.36 -10.03
C PHE A 318 -1.80 14.09 -10.88
N THR A 319 -1.64 12.95 -10.22
CA THR A 319 -1.72 11.63 -10.86
C THR A 319 -3.02 10.94 -10.46
N ASN A 320 -3.90 10.69 -11.42
CA ASN A 320 -5.20 10.06 -11.14
C ASN A 320 -5.10 8.52 -10.98
N THR A 321 -6.23 7.86 -10.69
CA THR A 321 -6.31 6.40 -10.53
C THR A 321 -5.85 5.58 -11.74
N GLN A 322 -5.83 6.19 -12.94
CA GLN A 322 -5.40 5.56 -14.19
C GLN A 322 -3.93 5.84 -14.51
N ARG A 323 -3.20 6.49 -13.59
CA ARG A 323 -1.80 6.94 -13.75
C ARG A 323 -1.62 8.07 -14.76
N LEU A 324 -2.69 8.80 -15.08
CA LEU A 324 -2.58 10.00 -15.92
C LEU A 324 -2.03 11.15 -15.09
N LEU A 325 -0.87 11.65 -15.48
CA LEU A 325 -0.27 12.87 -14.96
C LEU A 325 -0.93 14.07 -15.66
N GLN A 326 -1.71 14.85 -14.92
CA GLN A 326 -2.49 15.95 -15.47
C GLN A 326 -1.98 17.27 -14.92
N TRP A 327 -1.58 18.17 -15.82
CA TRP A 327 -1.18 19.52 -15.48
C TRP A 327 -2.41 20.39 -15.23
N ARG A 328 -2.31 21.31 -14.26
CA ARG A 328 -3.27 22.38 -14.03
C ARG A 328 -2.54 23.72 -13.88
N GLN A 329 -3.27 24.80 -14.13
CA GLN A 329 -2.80 26.16 -13.98
C GLN A 329 -3.52 26.84 -12.82
N THR A 330 -2.85 27.80 -12.19
CA THR A 330 -3.46 28.67 -11.19
C THR A 330 -4.66 29.41 -11.78
N ALA A 331 -5.82 29.27 -11.16
CA ALA A 331 -7.05 29.96 -11.55
C ALA A 331 -7.25 31.27 -10.78
N VAL A 332 -6.82 31.31 -9.51
CA VAL A 332 -6.96 32.47 -8.62
C VAL A 332 -5.74 32.59 -7.71
N LYS A 333 -5.43 33.79 -7.23
CA LYS A 333 -4.35 33.95 -6.24
C LYS A 333 -4.80 33.41 -4.87
N PRO A 334 -3.89 32.81 -4.07
CA PRO A 334 -4.21 32.43 -2.70
C PRO A 334 -4.68 33.63 -1.87
N PRO A 335 -5.63 33.44 -0.94
CA PRO A 335 -6.08 34.52 -0.06
C PRO A 335 -5.01 34.91 0.96
N GLY A 336 -4.90 36.21 1.24
CA GLY A 336 -3.99 36.74 2.27
C GLY A 336 -2.56 36.24 2.12
N ASP A 337 -2.05 35.62 3.19
CA ASP A 337 -0.68 35.08 3.24
C ASP A 337 -0.58 33.58 2.97
N CYS A 338 -1.64 32.95 2.44
CA CYS A 338 -1.55 31.57 1.96
C CYS A 338 -0.45 31.44 0.89
N ARG A 339 0.29 30.33 0.93
CA ARG A 339 1.37 29.99 -0.02
C ARG A 339 1.23 28.54 -0.47
N SER A 340 1.87 28.18 -1.58
CA SER A 340 1.93 26.78 -2.03
C SER A 340 2.70 25.90 -1.05
N ASP A 341 2.46 24.58 -1.07
CA ASP A 341 3.29 23.63 -0.30
C ASP A 341 4.74 23.64 -0.76
N GLU A 342 4.99 23.81 -2.06
CA GLU A 342 6.34 23.97 -2.61
C GLU A 342 7.07 25.17 -1.97
N TRP A 343 6.41 26.32 -1.89
CA TRP A 343 6.98 27.52 -1.26
C TRP A 343 7.33 27.25 0.20
N PHE A 344 6.44 26.60 0.95
CA PHE A 344 6.64 26.26 2.35
C PHE A 344 7.78 25.26 2.56
N MET A 345 7.97 24.30 1.65
CA MET A 345 9.03 23.31 1.77
C MET A 345 10.40 23.86 1.37
N HIS A 346 10.44 24.83 0.45
CA HIS A 346 11.68 25.34 -0.12
C HIS A 346 12.20 26.60 0.57
N GLN A 347 11.35 27.58 0.90
CA GLN A 347 11.80 28.89 1.37
C GLN A 347 12.38 28.90 2.80
N PRO A 348 11.78 28.21 3.80
CA PRO A 348 12.34 28.16 5.15
C PRO A 348 13.69 27.44 5.27
N ARG A 349 14.14 26.76 4.20
CA ARG A 349 15.43 26.05 4.13
C ARG A 349 16.56 26.92 3.56
N ARG A 350 16.26 28.13 3.11
CA ARG A 350 17.23 29.17 2.76
C ARG A 350 17.45 30.08 3.94
#